data_AF-A0A4R1PSW0-F1
#
_entry.id   AF-A0A4R1PSW0-F1
#
_cell.length_a   1.000
_cell.length_b   1.000
_cell.length_c   1.000
_cell.angle_alpha   90.00
_cell.angle_beta   90.00
_cell.angle_gamma   90.00
#
_symmetry.space_group_name_H-M   'P 1'
#
loop_
_entity.id
_entity.type
_entity.pdbx_description
1 polymer ?
#
loop_
_entity_poly.entity_id
_entity_poly.type
_entity_poly.pdbx_seq_one_letter_code
_entity_poly.pdbx_strand_id
1 'polypeptide(L)'
;MSFYPSKGAWGLLFLICVPLLVAGYFGYRVMTSVYKQEWGNGVVIRADEYVQSGDWVFDCEYGRLVSRRPLPVPIAELERVGKLDIGQSYLKEEDRAPAREALKAITGRKDWYRELRYAYSDLEESVVGETSSLKAHRFTMLANHRGGTWEVDVWHWVGYGDSEFSVYIEPYDEENHVDHAKALKQAAQSCPAPQ
;
A
#
# COMPACT_ATOMS: atom_id res chain seq x y z
N MET A 1 -42.55 4.05 43.73
CA MET A 1 -41.13 3.66 43.91
C MET A 1 -40.32 4.44 42.90
N SER A 2 -39.52 5.40 43.37
CA SER A 2 -38.64 6.20 42.51
C SER A 2 -37.28 5.51 42.46
N PHE A 3 -37.01 4.77 41.38
CA PHE A 3 -35.69 4.21 41.10
C PHE A 3 -34.84 5.32 40.46
N TYR A 4 -34.35 6.26 41.26
CA TYR A 4 -33.22 7.08 40.83
C TYR A 4 -31.95 6.23 40.98
N PRO A 5 -31.26 5.86 39.90
CA PRO A 5 -30.02 5.12 40.03
C PRO A 5 -29.01 6.02 40.75
N SER A 6 -28.35 5.47 41.77
CA SER A 6 -27.30 6.20 42.49
C SER A 6 -26.20 6.63 41.50
N LYS A 7 -25.47 7.72 41.81
CA LYS A 7 -24.36 8.18 40.95
C LYS A 7 -23.36 7.05 40.62
N GLY A 8 -23.19 6.08 41.53
CA GLY A 8 -22.37 4.89 41.32
C GLY A 8 -22.96 3.87 40.34
N ALA A 9 -24.28 3.71 40.29
CA ALA A 9 -24.95 2.82 39.33
C ALA A 9 -24.82 3.35 37.88
N TRP A 10 -24.93 4.66 37.68
CA TRP A 10 -24.65 5.28 36.38
C TRP A 10 -23.19 5.11 35.96
N GLY A 11 -22.24 5.31 36.89
CA GLY A 11 -20.82 5.08 36.63
C GLY A 11 -20.52 3.65 36.20
N LEU A 12 -21.07 2.65 36.88
CA LEU A 12 -20.88 1.23 36.53
C LEU A 12 -21.52 0.88 35.18
N LEU A 13 -22.70 1.44 34.87
CA LEU A 13 -23.37 1.25 33.60
C LEU A 13 -22.52 1.82 32.44
N PHE A 14 -21.97 3.03 32.60
CA PHE A 14 -21.08 3.61 31.59
C PHE A 14 -19.79 2.80 31.42
N LEU A 15 -19.17 2.33 32.52
CA LEU A 15 -17.95 1.52 32.48
C LEU A 15 -18.13 0.17 31.76
N ILE A 16 -19.34 -0.40 31.74
CA ILE A 16 -19.63 -1.69 31.10
C ILE A 16 -20.20 -1.48 29.69
N CYS A 17 -21.15 -0.58 29.51
CA CYS A 17 -21.83 -0.38 28.25
C CYS A 17 -20.94 0.26 27.18
N VAL A 18 -20.07 1.21 27.54
CA VAL A 18 -19.19 1.87 26.55
C VAL A 18 -18.21 0.87 25.91
N PRO A 19 -17.44 0.06 26.68
CA PRO A 19 -16.58 -0.95 26.08
C PRO A 19 -17.35 -2.00 25.26
N LEU A 20 -18.53 -2.42 25.71
CA LEU A 20 -19.36 -3.38 24.97
C LEU A 20 -19.85 -2.80 23.63
N LEU A 21 -20.24 -1.53 23.58
CA LEU A 21 -20.63 -0.87 22.34
C LEU A 21 -19.45 -0.74 21.38
N VAL A 22 -18.27 -0.37 21.90
CA VAL A 22 -17.04 -0.29 21.11
C VAL A 22 -16.65 -1.66 20.55
N ALA A 23 -16.63 -2.69 21.40
CA ALA A 23 -16.34 -4.06 20.97
C ALA A 23 -17.38 -4.59 19.96
N GLY A 24 -18.66 -4.31 20.20
CA GLY A 24 -19.74 -4.68 19.28
C GLY A 24 -19.63 -3.98 17.92
N TYR A 25 -19.29 -2.69 17.92
CA TYR A 25 -19.05 -1.91 16.70
C TYR A 25 -17.88 -2.46 15.88
N PHE A 26 -16.74 -2.72 16.52
CA PHE A 26 -15.57 -3.29 15.83
C PHE A 26 -15.85 -4.72 15.34
N GLY A 27 -16.51 -5.55 16.15
CA GLY A 27 -16.94 -6.89 15.75
C GLY A 27 -17.87 -6.87 14.53
N TYR A 28 -18.82 -5.93 14.50
CA TYR A 28 -19.68 -5.72 13.33
C TYR A 28 -18.86 -5.36 12.08
N ARG A 29 -17.94 -4.38 12.16
CA ARG A 29 -17.09 -3.98 11.04
C ARG A 29 -16.23 -5.14 10.50
N VAL A 30 -15.70 -5.98 11.39
CA VAL A 30 -14.95 -7.18 10.99
C VAL A 30 -15.83 -8.14 10.16
N MET A 31 -17.06 -8.38 10.59
CA MET A 31 -17.98 -9.31 9.92
C MET A 31 -18.51 -8.76 8.59
N THR A 32 -18.64 -7.44 8.45
CA THR A 32 -19.23 -6.80 7.25
C THR A 32 -18.21 -6.31 6.23
N SER A 33 -16.90 -6.43 6.51
CA SER A 33 -15.85 -6.02 5.58
C SER A 33 -15.87 -6.88 4.32
N VAL A 34 -16.07 -6.24 3.17
CA VAL A 34 -16.18 -6.86 1.84
C VAL A 34 -14.85 -6.80 1.11
N TYR A 35 -14.14 -5.67 1.23
CA TYR A 35 -12.88 -5.43 0.56
C TYR A 35 -11.73 -5.71 1.53
N LYS A 36 -11.38 -6.98 1.64
CA LYS A 36 -10.34 -7.46 2.55
C LYS A 36 -9.51 -8.60 1.94
N GLN A 37 -8.28 -8.73 2.41
CA GLN A 37 -7.41 -9.87 2.12
C GLN A 37 -6.87 -10.48 3.42
N GLU A 38 -6.98 -11.80 3.56
CA GLU A 38 -6.59 -12.55 4.77
C GLU A 38 -5.44 -13.50 4.43
N TRP A 39 -4.28 -13.35 5.09
CA TRP A 39 -3.05 -14.08 4.73
C TRP A 39 -2.87 -15.41 5.48
N GLY A 40 -3.88 -15.84 6.25
CA GLY A 40 -3.69 -16.82 7.33
C GLY A 40 -2.84 -16.22 8.46
N ASN A 41 -2.92 -16.74 9.68
CA ASN A 41 -2.23 -16.19 10.87
C ASN A 41 -2.81 -14.87 11.45
N GLY A 42 -4.01 -14.47 11.03
CA GLY A 42 -4.72 -13.32 11.60
C GLY A 42 -4.31 -11.95 11.03
N VAL A 43 -3.38 -11.91 10.08
CA VAL A 43 -3.07 -10.70 9.31
C VAL A 43 -4.17 -10.47 8.29
N VAL A 44 -4.84 -9.32 8.41
CA VAL A 44 -5.91 -8.91 7.51
C VAL A 44 -5.65 -7.49 7.03
N ILE A 45 -5.71 -7.30 5.72
CA ILE A 45 -5.74 -5.98 5.10
C ILE A 45 -7.19 -5.65 4.79
N ARG A 46 -7.67 -4.47 5.21
CA ARG A 46 -9.05 -4.01 4.97
C ARG A 46 -9.04 -2.67 4.28
N ALA A 47 -9.88 -2.52 3.26
CA ALA A 47 -9.88 -1.36 2.37
C ALA A 47 -11.27 -0.75 2.16
N ASP A 48 -12.27 -1.13 2.96
CA ASP A 48 -13.67 -0.72 2.73
C ASP A 48 -13.84 0.79 2.64
N GLU A 49 -13.20 1.57 3.53
CA GLU A 49 -13.30 3.03 3.50
C GLU A 49 -12.66 3.65 2.24
N TYR A 50 -11.57 3.08 1.73
CA TYR A 50 -10.95 3.54 0.48
C TYR A 50 -11.84 3.29 -0.72
N VAL A 51 -12.43 2.09 -0.81
CA VAL A 51 -13.35 1.76 -1.91
C VAL A 51 -14.61 2.62 -1.83
N GLN A 52 -15.16 2.82 -0.63
CA GLN A 52 -16.34 3.67 -0.41
C GLN A 52 -16.10 5.14 -0.77
N SER A 53 -14.87 5.64 -0.67
CA SER A 53 -14.52 7.00 -1.13
C SER A 53 -14.69 7.18 -2.64
N GLY A 54 -14.66 6.08 -3.41
CA GLY A 54 -14.77 6.08 -4.87
C GLY A 54 -13.46 6.39 -5.61
N ASP A 55 -12.41 6.87 -4.93
CA ASP A 55 -11.12 7.21 -5.56
C ASP A 55 -10.22 5.98 -5.77
N TRP A 56 -10.54 4.85 -5.17
CA TRP A 56 -9.68 3.67 -5.10
C TRP A 56 -10.39 2.38 -5.50
N VAL A 57 -9.61 1.44 -6.01
CA VAL A 57 -10.01 0.05 -6.25
C VAL A 57 -9.06 -0.83 -5.45
N PHE A 58 -9.60 -1.71 -4.63
CA PHE A 58 -8.84 -2.66 -3.84
C PHE A 58 -8.66 -3.97 -4.60
N ASP A 59 -7.47 -4.53 -4.50
CA ASP A 59 -7.12 -5.83 -5.04
C ASP A 59 -7.19 -6.88 -3.92
N CYS A 60 -8.27 -7.67 -3.90
CA CYS A 60 -8.48 -8.69 -2.89
C CYS A 60 -7.50 -9.87 -3.00
N GLU A 61 -6.84 -10.08 -4.13
CA GLU A 61 -5.85 -11.17 -4.29
C GLU A 61 -4.50 -10.79 -3.69
N TYR A 62 -4.02 -9.58 -3.99
CA TYR A 62 -2.69 -9.12 -3.60
C TYR A 62 -2.68 -8.19 -2.38
N GLY A 63 -3.85 -7.75 -1.91
CA GLY A 63 -3.96 -6.85 -0.75
C GLY A 63 -3.45 -5.43 -1.01
N ARG A 64 -3.48 -4.97 -2.26
CA ARG A 64 -3.00 -3.64 -2.68
C ARG A 64 -4.14 -2.71 -3.06
N LEU A 65 -3.90 -1.40 -2.98
CA LEU A 65 -4.80 -0.34 -3.42
C LEU A 65 -4.34 0.28 -4.73
N VAL A 66 -5.27 0.49 -5.65
CA VAL A 66 -5.00 1.17 -6.92
C VAL A 66 -5.87 2.42 -7.00
N SER A 67 -5.23 3.59 -7.06
CA SER A 67 -5.99 4.82 -7.29
C SER A 67 -6.58 4.81 -8.70
N ARG A 68 -7.85 5.19 -8.86
CA ARG A 68 -8.49 5.30 -10.19
C ARG A 68 -7.80 6.34 -11.06
N ARG A 69 -7.22 7.37 -10.45
CA ARG A 69 -6.40 8.39 -11.10
C ARG A 69 -4.94 8.18 -10.67
N PRO A 70 -4.00 7.94 -11.60
CA PRO A 70 -2.60 7.76 -11.24
C PRO A 70 -2.08 8.90 -10.35
N LEU A 71 -1.44 8.54 -9.24
CA LEU A 71 -0.88 9.53 -8.33
C LEU A 71 0.35 10.21 -8.97
N PRO A 72 0.56 11.51 -8.72
CA PRO A 72 1.77 12.17 -9.18
C PRO A 72 2.99 11.62 -8.44
N VAL A 73 4.12 11.56 -9.15
CA VAL A 73 5.41 11.27 -8.53
C VAL A 73 5.78 12.44 -7.60
N PRO A 74 6.12 12.20 -6.32
CA PRO A 74 6.53 13.24 -5.38
C PRO A 74 7.97 13.71 -5.66
N ILE A 75 8.15 14.42 -6.78
CA ILE A 75 9.48 14.81 -7.29
C ILE A 75 10.22 15.70 -6.29
N ALA A 76 9.53 16.65 -5.67
CA ALA A 76 10.17 17.60 -4.75
C ALA A 76 10.73 16.89 -3.52
N GLU A 77 9.99 15.92 -2.99
CA GLU A 77 10.39 15.07 -1.88
C GLU A 77 11.55 14.16 -2.29
N LEU A 78 11.46 13.54 -3.47
CA LEU A 78 12.50 12.65 -4.01
C LEU A 78 13.85 13.38 -4.19
N GLU A 79 13.82 14.61 -4.70
CA GLU A 79 15.01 15.45 -4.83
C GLU A 79 15.57 15.89 -3.47
N ARG A 80 14.70 16.22 -2.51
CA ARG A 80 15.07 16.68 -1.17
C ARG A 80 15.73 15.60 -0.33
N VAL A 81 15.25 14.35 -0.42
CA VAL A 81 15.77 13.24 0.39
C VAL A 81 17.24 12.99 0.08
N GLY A 82 17.67 13.18 -1.18
CA GLY A 82 19.08 13.18 -1.62
C GLY A 82 19.82 11.85 -1.46
N LYS A 83 19.32 10.95 -0.61
CA LYS A 83 19.82 9.61 -0.31
C LYS A 83 18.70 8.62 -0.57
N LEU A 84 18.73 8.01 -1.74
CA LEU A 84 17.88 6.87 -2.08
C LEU A 84 18.41 5.66 -1.33
N ASP A 85 17.56 4.95 -0.59
CA ASP A 85 17.94 3.64 -0.11
C ASP A 85 17.91 2.67 -1.30
N ILE A 86 19.08 2.18 -1.67
CA ILE A 86 19.21 1.24 -2.77
C ILE A 86 19.04 -0.16 -2.17
N GLY A 87 17.83 -0.67 -2.26
CA GLY A 87 17.50 -2.01 -1.82
C GLY A 87 18.04 -3.06 -2.79
N GLN A 88 18.14 -4.30 -2.30
CA GLN A 88 18.27 -5.46 -3.17
C GLN A 88 16.87 -6.02 -3.39
N SER A 89 16.42 -6.06 -4.65
CA SER A 89 15.28 -6.90 -5.06
C SER A 89 15.64 -8.37 -4.85
N TYR A 90 14.65 -9.26 -4.91
CA TYR A 90 14.86 -10.71 -4.87
C TYR A 90 15.48 -11.21 -6.21
N LEU A 91 16.68 -10.71 -6.52
CA LEU A 91 17.42 -11.05 -7.72
C LEU A 91 18.04 -12.43 -7.61
N LYS A 92 18.09 -13.12 -8.74
CA LYS A 92 18.99 -14.26 -8.93
C LYS A 92 20.43 -13.78 -8.72
N GLU A 93 21.29 -14.67 -8.24
CA GLU A 93 22.69 -14.33 -7.92
C GLU A 93 23.43 -13.73 -9.12
N GLU A 94 23.15 -14.25 -10.32
CA GLU A 94 23.71 -13.77 -11.60
C GLU A 94 23.31 -12.34 -11.96
N ASP A 95 22.14 -11.88 -11.51
CA ASP A 95 21.61 -10.56 -11.84
C ASP A 95 22.05 -9.48 -10.84
N ARG A 96 22.55 -9.85 -9.66
CA ARG A 96 22.89 -8.89 -8.59
C ARG A 96 23.91 -7.83 -9.00
N ALA A 97 25.02 -8.24 -9.61
CA ALA A 97 26.06 -7.31 -10.03
C ALA A 97 25.63 -6.45 -11.23
N PRO A 98 25.05 -7.02 -12.31
CA PRO A 98 24.47 -6.25 -13.41
C PRO A 98 23.41 -5.25 -12.96
N ALA A 99 22.49 -5.65 -12.08
CA ALA A 99 21.42 -4.81 -11.55
C ALA A 99 21.99 -3.62 -10.76
N ARG A 100 22.96 -3.87 -9.86
CA ARG A 100 23.62 -2.78 -9.10
C ARG A 100 24.31 -1.78 -10.02
N GLU A 101 24.92 -2.26 -11.10
CA GLU A 101 25.55 -1.39 -12.09
C GLU A 101 24.52 -0.57 -12.85
N ALA A 102 23.48 -1.22 -13.37
CA ALA A 102 22.38 -0.58 -14.10
C ALA A 102 21.71 0.49 -13.23
N LEU A 103 21.39 0.18 -11.97
CA LEU A 103 20.73 1.12 -11.08
C LEU A 103 21.58 2.36 -10.82
N LYS A 104 22.90 2.19 -10.58
CA LYS A 104 23.82 3.33 -10.44
C LYS A 104 23.87 4.17 -11.70
N ALA A 105 23.94 3.54 -12.88
CA ALA A 105 23.97 4.25 -14.14
C ALA A 105 22.66 4.99 -14.42
N ILE A 106 21.52 4.39 -14.10
CA ILE A 106 20.18 4.95 -14.32
C ILE A 106 19.93 6.12 -13.37
N THR A 107 20.13 5.93 -12.06
CA THR A 107 19.90 6.95 -11.02
C THR A 107 20.96 8.03 -11.00
N GLY A 108 22.14 7.79 -11.58
CA GLY A 108 23.18 8.78 -11.79
C GLY A 108 22.87 9.80 -12.90
N ARG A 109 21.83 9.58 -13.72
CA ARG A 109 21.40 10.55 -14.73
C ARG A 109 20.61 11.67 -14.08
N LYS A 110 20.84 12.90 -14.54
CA LYS A 110 19.99 14.04 -14.17
C LYS A 110 18.55 13.73 -14.59
N ASP A 111 17.61 14.05 -13.70
CA ASP A 111 16.16 13.92 -13.92
C ASP A 111 15.69 12.49 -14.26
N TRP A 112 16.42 11.45 -13.83
CA TRP A 112 16.08 10.04 -14.12
C TRP A 112 14.64 9.67 -13.71
N TYR A 113 14.10 10.31 -12.68
CA TYR A 113 12.78 10.09 -12.11
C TYR A 113 11.62 10.54 -13.00
N ARG A 114 11.85 11.27 -14.11
CA ARG A 114 10.77 11.81 -14.98
C ARG A 114 9.94 10.73 -15.67
N GLU A 115 10.52 9.55 -15.84
CA GLU A 115 9.84 8.41 -16.47
C GLU A 115 9.05 7.57 -15.46
N LEU A 116 9.16 7.85 -14.16
CA LEU A 116 8.38 7.16 -13.14
C LEU A 116 6.88 7.36 -13.36
N ARG A 117 6.14 6.27 -13.22
CA ARG A 117 4.68 6.22 -13.28
C ARG A 117 4.16 5.48 -12.07
N TYR A 118 3.10 6.00 -11.47
CA TYR A 118 2.41 5.31 -10.39
C TYR A 118 1.91 3.94 -10.88
N ALA A 119 2.07 2.90 -10.06
CA ALA A 119 1.52 1.57 -10.33
C ALA A 119 0.36 1.28 -9.38
N TYR A 120 0.65 1.21 -8.07
CA TYR A 120 -0.33 0.93 -7.02
C TYR A 120 0.21 1.38 -5.66
N SER A 121 -0.52 1.09 -4.59
CA SER A 121 -0.19 1.43 -3.21
C SER A 121 -0.38 0.24 -2.29
N ASP A 122 0.46 0.19 -1.27
CA ASP A 122 0.38 -0.84 -0.25
C ASP A 122 -0.31 -0.31 1.00
N LEU A 123 -0.99 -1.22 1.66
CA LEU A 123 -1.64 -1.01 2.94
C LEU A 123 -0.84 -1.69 4.05
N GLU A 124 -0.91 -1.11 5.24
CA GLU A 124 -0.43 -1.75 6.46
C GLU A 124 -1.44 -2.77 6.98
N GLU A 125 -1.01 -3.69 7.83
CA GLU A 125 -1.93 -4.58 8.51
C GLU A 125 -2.93 -3.79 9.37
N SER A 126 -4.18 -4.23 9.36
CA SER A 126 -5.25 -3.54 10.09
C SER A 126 -5.36 -4.06 11.51
N VAL A 127 -5.49 -3.14 12.46
CA VAL A 127 -5.94 -3.45 13.82
C VAL A 127 -7.39 -3.93 13.76
N VAL A 128 -7.76 -4.86 14.65
CA VAL A 128 -9.08 -5.52 14.65
C VAL A 128 -10.24 -4.52 14.51
N GLY A 129 -10.91 -4.55 13.36
CA GLY A 129 -12.12 -3.76 13.07
C GLY A 129 -11.88 -2.37 12.47
N GLU A 130 -10.65 -2.05 12.10
CA GLU A 130 -10.29 -0.79 11.42
C GLU A 130 -9.92 -1.01 9.95
N THR A 131 -10.04 0.04 9.14
CA THR A 131 -9.46 0.05 7.80
C THR A 131 -7.94 0.16 7.92
N SER A 132 -7.21 -0.56 7.08
CA SER A 132 -5.75 -0.49 7.03
C SER A 132 -5.26 0.93 6.69
N SER A 133 -4.18 1.38 7.31
CA SER A 133 -3.48 2.61 6.93
C SER A 133 -2.75 2.43 5.60
N LEU A 134 -2.66 3.51 4.83
CA LEU A 134 -1.78 3.58 3.67
C LEU A 134 -0.33 3.48 4.13
N LYS A 135 0.44 2.58 3.52
CA LYS A 135 1.83 2.30 3.89
C LYS A 135 2.83 2.87 2.91
N ALA A 136 2.59 2.65 1.61
CA ALA A 136 3.51 3.07 0.56
C ALA A 136 2.83 3.27 -0.79
N HIS A 137 3.48 4.02 -1.67
CA HIS A 137 3.15 4.09 -3.08
C HIS A 137 4.30 3.50 -3.91
N ARG A 138 3.97 2.65 -4.88
CA ARG A 138 4.92 2.14 -5.87
C ARG A 138 4.86 2.97 -7.14
N PHE A 139 6.02 3.41 -7.59
CA PHE A 139 6.22 4.01 -8.91
C PHE A 139 7.22 3.15 -9.68
N THR A 140 6.96 2.90 -10.96
CA THR A 140 7.82 2.08 -11.83
C THR A 140 8.26 2.87 -13.06
N MET A 141 9.42 2.53 -13.60
CA MET A 141 9.87 2.94 -14.93
C MET A 141 10.69 1.84 -15.59
N LEU A 142 10.70 1.82 -16.92
CA LEU A 142 11.56 0.93 -17.69
C LEU A 142 12.78 1.69 -18.19
N ALA A 143 13.97 1.09 -18.07
CA ALA A 143 15.21 1.73 -18.49
C ALA A 143 16.15 0.74 -19.18
N ASN A 144 16.78 1.20 -20.26
CA ASN A 144 17.77 0.42 -20.99
C ASN A 144 19.17 0.61 -20.41
N HIS A 145 19.87 -0.49 -20.15
CA HIS A 145 21.29 -0.48 -19.78
C HIS A 145 22.01 -1.70 -20.35
N ARG A 146 23.11 -1.47 -21.07
CA ARG A 146 23.97 -2.50 -21.70
C ARG A 146 23.21 -3.54 -22.53
N GLY A 147 22.18 -3.09 -23.26
CA GLY A 147 21.38 -3.95 -24.14
C GLY A 147 20.26 -4.74 -23.44
N GLY A 148 20.14 -4.64 -22.11
CA GLY A 148 18.99 -5.15 -21.35
C GLY A 148 18.00 -4.05 -20.99
N THR A 149 16.72 -4.42 -20.89
CA THR A 149 15.66 -3.58 -20.28
C THR A 149 15.53 -3.95 -18.81
N TRP A 150 15.47 -2.94 -17.95
CA TRP A 150 15.36 -3.07 -16.50
C TRP A 150 14.10 -2.38 -16.03
N GLU A 151 13.37 -3.00 -15.11
CA GLU A 151 12.32 -2.35 -14.34
C GLU A 151 12.95 -1.71 -13.10
N VAL A 152 12.68 -0.43 -12.88
CA VAL A 152 13.12 0.32 -11.71
C VAL A 152 11.90 0.69 -10.89
N ASP A 153 11.85 0.17 -9.67
CA ASP A 153 10.78 0.42 -8.71
C ASP A 153 11.22 1.44 -7.67
N VAL A 154 10.37 2.43 -7.43
CA VAL A 154 10.53 3.44 -6.40
C VAL A 154 9.35 3.34 -5.46
N TRP A 155 9.63 2.95 -4.22
CA TRP A 155 8.66 2.94 -3.14
C TRP A 155 8.77 4.22 -2.35
N HIS A 156 7.64 4.93 -2.22
CA HIS A 156 7.50 6.08 -1.34
C HIS A 156 6.71 5.66 -0.11
N TRP A 157 7.37 5.59 1.05
CA TRP A 157 6.73 5.19 2.31
C TRP A 157 6.00 6.37 2.96
N VAL A 158 4.74 6.16 3.30
CA VAL A 158 3.80 7.18 3.80
C VAL A 158 3.29 6.78 5.19
N GLY A 159 4.19 6.76 6.18
CA GLY A 159 3.82 6.33 7.54
C GLY A 159 4.64 6.91 8.69
N TYR A 160 5.85 7.45 8.45
CA TYR A 160 6.80 7.82 9.50
C TYR A 160 7.29 9.27 9.43
N GLY A 161 6.37 10.23 9.27
CA GLY A 161 6.67 11.66 9.34
C GLY A 161 7.40 12.19 8.10
N ASP A 162 8.66 11.79 7.88
CA ASP A 162 9.45 12.19 6.73
C ASP A 162 9.19 11.27 5.52
N SER A 163 9.26 11.84 4.32
CA SER A 163 9.20 11.07 3.07
C SER A 163 10.44 10.18 2.95
N GLU A 164 10.23 8.86 2.90
CA GLU A 164 11.30 7.89 2.69
C GLU A 164 11.14 7.21 1.33
N PHE A 165 12.26 7.03 0.63
CA PHE A 165 12.29 6.40 -0.69
C PHE A 165 13.25 5.22 -0.72
N SER A 166 12.74 4.09 -1.20
CA SER A 166 13.54 2.91 -1.53
C SER A 166 13.49 2.68 -3.04
N VAL A 167 14.64 2.42 -3.65
CA VAL A 167 14.76 2.16 -5.08
C VAL A 167 15.31 0.76 -5.31
N TYR A 168 14.59 0.00 -6.13
CA TYR A 168 14.91 -1.36 -6.53
C TYR A 168 15.02 -1.43 -8.05
N ILE A 169 15.69 -2.47 -8.53
CA ILE A 169 15.83 -2.72 -9.96
C ILE A 169 15.80 -4.21 -10.23
N GLU A 170 15.21 -4.64 -11.33
CA GLU A 170 15.24 -6.04 -11.77
C GLU A 170 15.20 -6.14 -13.30
N PRO A 171 15.67 -7.26 -13.88
CA PRO A 171 15.51 -7.49 -15.31
C PRO A 171 14.04 -7.43 -15.68
N TYR A 172 13.70 -6.70 -16.74
CA TYR A 172 12.31 -6.55 -17.16
C TYR A 172 11.72 -7.90 -17.57
N ASP A 173 10.57 -8.22 -16.97
CA ASP A 173 9.76 -9.40 -17.27
C ASP A 173 8.33 -8.95 -17.57
N GLU A 174 7.92 -9.06 -18.84
CA GLU A 174 6.59 -8.62 -19.30
C GLU A 174 5.44 -9.36 -18.57
N GLU A 175 5.64 -10.63 -18.22
CA GLU A 175 4.62 -11.45 -17.56
C GLU A 175 4.35 -10.92 -16.14
N ASN A 176 5.42 -10.58 -15.42
CA ASN A 176 5.38 -10.16 -14.03
C ASN A 176 5.29 -8.64 -13.85
N HIS A 177 5.59 -7.85 -14.88
CA HIS A 177 5.49 -6.39 -14.84
C HIS A 177 4.05 -5.97 -14.55
N VAL A 178 3.85 -5.06 -13.59
CA VAL A 178 2.53 -4.51 -13.28
C VAL A 178 2.55 -2.99 -13.33
N ASP A 179 2.09 -2.45 -14.46
CA ASP A 179 1.75 -1.03 -14.57
C ASP A 179 0.39 -0.70 -13.93
N HIS A 180 0.06 0.60 -13.90
CA HIS A 180 -1.22 1.08 -13.36
C HIS A 180 -2.44 0.43 -14.02
N ALA A 181 -2.42 0.27 -15.33
CA ALA A 181 -3.56 -0.24 -16.08
C ALA A 181 -3.80 -1.73 -15.77
N LYS A 182 -2.73 -2.52 -15.72
CA LYS A 182 -2.76 -3.92 -15.33
C LYS A 182 -3.17 -4.07 -13.87
N ALA A 183 -2.62 -3.26 -12.96
CA ALA A 183 -3.01 -3.24 -11.55
C ALA A 183 -4.51 -2.95 -11.39
N LEU A 184 -5.01 -1.90 -12.05
CA LEU A 184 -6.40 -1.48 -11.97
C LEU A 184 -7.35 -2.55 -12.51
N LYS A 185 -6.98 -3.20 -13.62
CA LYS A 185 -7.75 -4.28 -14.22
C LYS A 185 -7.81 -5.51 -13.30
N GLN A 186 -6.67 -5.89 -12.72
CA GLN A 186 -6.59 -7.01 -11.76
C GLN A 186 -7.44 -6.73 -10.52
N ALA A 187 -7.28 -5.54 -9.93
CA ALA A 187 -8.03 -5.12 -8.74
C ALA A 187 -9.55 -5.10 -8.96
N ALA A 188 -10.00 -4.60 -10.11
CA ALA A 188 -11.43 -4.54 -10.45
C ALA A 188 -12.08 -5.93 -10.59
N GLN A 189 -11.28 -6.99 -10.79
CA GLN A 189 -11.74 -8.35 -11.02
C GLN A 189 -11.53 -9.28 -9.81
N SER A 190 -10.74 -8.87 -8.82
CA SER A 190 -10.32 -9.77 -7.75
C SER A 190 -11.28 -9.83 -6.56
N CYS A 191 -12.10 -8.81 -6.34
CA CYS A 191 -13.05 -8.76 -5.22
C CYS A 191 -14.45 -9.32 -5.58
N PRO A 192 -15.19 -9.92 -4.62
CA PRO A 192 -16.50 -10.53 -4.87
C PRO A 192 -17.63 -9.53 -5.11
N ALA A 193 -17.44 -8.26 -4.74
CA ALA A 193 -18.41 -7.19 -4.93
C ALA A 193 -17.89 -6.14 -5.93
N PRO A 194 -18.78 -5.49 -6.71
CA PRO A 194 -18.40 -4.38 -7.58
C PRO A 194 -17.73 -3.23 -6.83
N GLN A 195 -16.88 -2.47 -7.53
CA GLN A 195 -16.10 -1.35 -6.97
C GLN A 195 -16.29 -0.06 -7.76
#